data_AF-A0AAN0K581-F1
#
_entry.id   AF-A0AAN0K581-F1
#
_cell.length_a   1.000
_cell.length_b   1.000
_cell.length_c   1.000
_cell.angle_alpha   90.00
_cell.angle_beta   90.00
_cell.angle_gamma   90.00
#
_symmetry.space_group_name_H-M   'P 1'
#
loop_
_entity.id
_entity.type
_entity.pdbx_description
1 polymer ?
#
loop_
_entity_poly.entity_id
_entity_poly.type
_entity_poly.pdbx_seq_one_letter_code
_entity_poly.pdbx_strand_id
1 'polypeptide(L)'
;MVKKKRQSKRLPAAKRYKIERKVKEHRRKMKKEAKSKSKKSSKKKKDSGIPNLYPYKEKLLKEIQDKKEREQEIRQRQKEQRQQEHQKKRNLQLFQDDVTQRTREYEEKVSIIPLHLT
;
A
#
# COMPACT_ATOMS: atom_id res chain seq x y z
N MET A 1 13.99 27.09 -62.86
CA MET A 1 13.37 25.97 -62.12
C MET A 1 12.05 26.44 -61.50
N VAL A 2 10.91 25.84 -61.83
CA VAL A 2 9.59 26.29 -61.31
C VAL A 2 9.41 25.86 -59.85
N LYS A 3 9.09 26.81 -58.96
CA LYS A 3 8.89 26.56 -57.54
C LYS A 3 7.63 25.71 -57.32
N LYS A 4 7.79 24.53 -56.71
CA LYS A 4 6.66 23.64 -56.38
C LYS A 4 5.70 24.31 -55.40
N LYS A 5 4.40 24.20 -55.66
CA LYS A 5 3.34 24.72 -54.79
C LYS A 5 3.35 23.94 -53.46
N ARG A 6 3.50 24.67 -52.34
CA ARG A 6 3.49 24.07 -51.00
C ARG A 6 2.06 23.86 -50.53
N GLN A 7 1.81 22.73 -49.87
CA GLN A 7 0.51 22.48 -49.25
C GLN A 7 0.28 23.44 -48.08
N SER A 8 -0.97 23.87 -47.93
CA SER A 8 -1.39 24.74 -46.83
C SER A 8 -1.36 23.97 -45.49
N LYS A 9 -0.90 24.63 -44.43
CA LYS A 9 -0.97 24.10 -43.06
C LYS A 9 -2.37 24.21 -42.45
N ARG A 10 -3.31 24.92 -43.11
CA ARG A 10 -4.67 25.12 -42.62
C ARG A 10 -5.43 23.79 -42.65
N LEU A 11 -6.03 23.41 -41.52
CA LEU A 11 -6.89 22.25 -41.44
C LEU A 11 -8.35 22.67 -41.64
N PRO A 12 -9.05 22.12 -42.65
CA PRO A 12 -10.48 22.33 -42.79
C PRO A 12 -11.22 21.77 -41.56
N ALA A 13 -12.34 22.41 -41.20
CA ALA A 13 -13.14 22.05 -40.03
C ALA A 13 -13.54 20.55 -40.05
N ALA A 14 -13.92 20.02 -41.21
CA ALA A 14 -14.25 18.60 -41.38
C ALA A 14 -13.10 17.66 -40.95
N LYS A 15 -11.84 18.00 -41.25
CA LYS A 15 -10.68 17.21 -40.81
C LYS A 15 -10.49 17.32 -39.29
N ARG A 16 -10.66 18.52 -38.71
CA ARG A 16 -10.56 18.73 -37.25
C ARG A 16 -11.58 17.88 -36.48
N TYR A 17 -12.86 17.93 -36.87
CA TYR A 17 -13.91 17.14 -36.21
C TYR A 17 -13.75 15.63 -36.42
N LYS A 18 -13.24 15.20 -37.59
CA LYS A 18 -12.92 13.78 -37.84
C LYS A 18 -11.78 13.30 -36.94
N ILE A 19 -10.74 14.11 -36.74
CA ILE A 19 -9.63 13.81 -35.83
C ILE A 19 -10.14 13.71 -34.38
N GLU A 20 -10.93 14.69 -33.94
CA GLU A 20 -11.50 14.71 -32.59
C GLU A 20 -12.35 13.47 -32.32
N ARG A 21 -13.24 13.11 -33.25
CA ARG A 21 -14.09 11.92 -33.14
C ARG A 21 -13.24 10.65 -33.02
N LYS A 22 -12.20 10.50 -33.85
CA LYS A 22 -11.27 9.35 -33.80
C LYS A 22 -10.50 9.28 -32.48
N VAL A 23 -10.00 10.40 -31.98
CA VAL A 23 -9.28 10.47 -30.70
C VAL A 23 -10.21 10.12 -29.54
N LYS A 24 -11.44 10.63 -29.54
CA LYS A 24 -12.46 10.32 -28.53
C LYS A 24 -12.80 8.83 -28.52
N GLU A 25 -12.98 8.24 -29.69
CA GLU A 25 -13.23 6.80 -29.83
C GLU A 25 -12.05 5.97 -29.34
N HIS A 26 -10.82 6.33 -29.73
CA HIS A 26 -9.60 5.66 -29.28
C HIS A 26 -9.46 5.70 -27.75
N ARG A 27 -9.63 6.89 -27.14
CA ARG A 27 -9.62 7.04 -25.67
C ARG A 27 -10.72 6.20 -25.00
N ARG A 28 -11.92 6.13 -25.59
CA ARG A 28 -13.02 5.28 -25.09
C ARG A 28 -12.63 3.80 -25.11
N LYS A 29 -12.02 3.32 -26.20
CA LYS A 29 -11.53 1.94 -26.34
C LYS A 29 -10.41 1.65 -25.34
N MET A 30 -9.38 2.50 -25.27
CA MET A 30 -8.28 2.38 -24.29
C MET A 30 -8.79 2.34 -22.84
N LYS A 31 -9.78 3.16 -22.47
CA LYS A 31 -10.39 3.14 -21.12
C LYS A 31 -11.12 1.83 -20.84
N LYS A 32 -11.85 1.29 -21.82
CA LYS A 32 -12.52 -0.01 -21.69
C LYS A 32 -11.51 -1.14 -21.54
N GLU A 33 -10.46 -1.15 -22.36
CA GLU A 33 -9.38 -2.13 -22.29
C GLU A 33 -8.57 -2.06 -20.99
N ALA A 34 -8.25 -0.86 -20.50
CA ALA A 34 -7.56 -0.70 -19.22
C ALA A 34 -8.38 -1.27 -18.06
N LYS A 35 -9.70 -1.04 -18.06
CA LYS A 35 -10.62 -1.61 -17.06
C LYS A 35 -10.75 -3.13 -17.16
N SER A 36 -10.72 -3.71 -18.36
CA SER A 36 -10.80 -5.17 -18.53
C SER A 36 -9.47 -5.88 -18.22
N LYS A 37 -8.33 -5.26 -18.57
CA LYS A 37 -6.98 -5.80 -18.35
C LYS A 37 -6.46 -5.61 -16.91
N SER A 38 -7.04 -4.71 -16.10
CA SER A 38 -6.51 -4.41 -14.75
C SER A 38 -6.57 -5.58 -13.76
N LYS A 39 -7.35 -6.63 -14.02
CA LYS A 39 -7.38 -7.84 -13.18
C LYS A 39 -6.11 -8.70 -13.25
N LYS A 40 -5.22 -8.50 -14.25
CA LYS A 40 -4.01 -9.33 -14.45
C LYS A 40 -2.68 -8.63 -14.10
N SER A 41 -2.70 -7.38 -13.63
CA SER A 41 -1.48 -6.61 -13.35
C SER A 41 -1.04 -6.62 -11.87
N SER A 42 -1.27 -7.71 -11.14
CA SER A 42 -0.83 -7.84 -9.74
C SER A 42 0.70 -7.98 -9.59
N LYS A 43 1.43 -8.10 -10.71
CA LYS A 43 2.89 -7.95 -10.70
C LYS A 43 3.22 -6.50 -10.37
N LYS A 44 3.79 -6.31 -9.18
CA LYS A 44 4.47 -5.07 -8.80
C LYS A 44 5.38 -4.66 -9.94
N LYS A 45 5.33 -3.36 -10.31
CA LYS A 45 6.24 -2.81 -11.33
C LYS A 45 7.67 -3.11 -10.88
N LYS A 46 8.50 -3.58 -11.81
CA LYS A 46 9.93 -3.76 -11.54
C LYS A 46 10.54 -2.38 -11.42
N ASP A 47 11.32 -2.18 -10.37
CA ASP A 47 12.11 -0.96 -10.23
C ASP A 47 13.21 -0.97 -11.29
N SER A 48 13.40 0.17 -11.97
CA SER A 48 14.58 0.40 -12.79
C SER A 48 15.76 0.52 -11.82
N GLY A 49 16.44 -0.60 -11.54
CA GLY A 49 17.50 -0.67 -10.55
C GLY A 49 18.66 0.29 -10.80
N ILE A 50 19.64 0.29 -9.89
CA ILE A 50 20.78 1.21 -9.94
C ILE A 50 21.60 0.99 -11.22
N PRO A 51 21.78 2.03 -12.06
CA PRO A 51 22.60 1.93 -13.27
C PRO A 51 24.06 1.57 -12.96
N ASN A 52 24.73 0.87 -13.88
CA ASN A 52 26.13 0.47 -13.67
C ASN A 52 27.12 1.63 -13.68
N LEU A 53 26.81 2.71 -14.38
CA LEU A 53 27.66 3.91 -14.48
C LEU A 53 27.69 4.74 -13.19
N TYR A 54 26.95 4.36 -12.16
CA TYR A 54 26.89 5.11 -10.91
C TYR A 54 28.17 4.87 -10.07
N PRO A 55 28.97 5.92 -9.77
CA PRO A 55 30.29 5.77 -9.14
C PRO A 55 30.29 5.06 -7.78
N TYR A 56 29.18 5.17 -7.03
CA TYR A 56 29.05 4.60 -5.68
C TYR A 56 28.03 3.45 -5.64
N LYS A 57 27.85 2.73 -6.75
CA LYS A 57 26.89 1.62 -6.85
C LYS A 57 27.13 0.55 -5.79
N GLU A 58 28.38 0.15 -5.59
CA GLU A 58 28.75 -0.88 -4.59
C GLU A 58 28.40 -0.45 -3.17
N LYS A 59 28.70 0.80 -2.81
CA LYS A 59 28.37 1.35 -1.50
C LYS A 59 26.85 1.36 -1.27
N LEU A 60 26.09 1.80 -2.27
CA LEU A 60 24.63 1.85 -2.19
C LEU A 60 24.00 0.46 -2.10
N LEU A 61 24.54 -0.53 -2.83
CA LEU A 61 24.08 -1.92 -2.73
C LEU A 61 24.30 -2.50 -1.33
N LYS A 62 25.46 -2.21 -0.72
CA LYS A 62 25.75 -2.60 0.66
C LYS A 62 24.78 -1.98 1.66
N GLU A 63 24.54 -0.67 1.57
CA GLU A 63 23.58 0.02 2.44
C GLU A 63 22.15 -0.53 2.33
N ILE A 64 21.74 -0.90 1.11
CA ILE A 64 20.43 -1.53 0.85
C ILE A 64 20.36 -2.92 1.50
N GLN A 65 21.42 -3.72 1.40
CA GLN A 65 21.50 -5.03 2.03
C GLN A 65 21.41 -4.91 3.56
N ASP A 66 22.24 -4.05 4.17
CA ASP A 66 22.26 -3.82 5.61
C ASP A 66 20.89 -3.33 6.13
N LYS A 67 20.19 -2.53 5.33
CA LYS A 67 18.82 -2.07 5.66
C LYS A 67 17.82 -3.22 5.61
N LYS A 68 17.89 -4.08 4.59
CA LYS A 68 16.99 -5.22 4.43
C LYS A 68 17.16 -6.24 5.56
N GLU A 69 18.40 -6.49 5.98
CA GLU A 69 18.71 -7.37 7.11
C GLU A 69 18.10 -6.82 8.41
N ARG A 70 18.34 -5.54 8.72
CA ARG A 70 17.73 -4.88 9.89
C ARG A 70 16.20 -4.91 9.88
N GLU A 71 15.57 -4.65 8.73
CA GLU A 71 14.11 -4.71 8.62
C GLU A 71 13.56 -6.14 8.82
N GLN A 72 14.29 -7.15 8.36
CA GLN A 72 13.92 -8.56 8.57
C GLN A 72 14.03 -8.96 10.04
N GLU A 73 15.11 -8.58 10.72
CA GLU A 73 15.30 -8.83 12.15
C GLU A 73 14.21 -8.16 12.99
N ILE A 74 13.90 -6.88 12.72
CA ILE A 74 12.81 -6.16 13.41
C ILE A 74 11.49 -6.88 13.19
N ARG A 75 11.20 -7.31 11.96
CA ARG A 75 9.96 -8.01 11.62
C ARG A 75 9.86 -9.37 12.32
N GLN A 76 10.96 -10.11 12.43
CA GLN A 76 11.02 -11.38 13.16
C GLN A 76 10.78 -11.15 14.66
N ARG A 77 11.50 -10.20 15.26
CA ARG A 77 11.33 -9.82 16.66
C ARG A 77 9.89 -9.41 16.98
N GLN A 78 9.26 -8.59 16.14
CA GLN A 78 7.86 -8.21 16.30
C GLN A 78 6.90 -9.41 16.19
N LYS A 79 7.20 -10.37 15.31
CA LYS A 79 6.41 -11.59 15.17
C LYS A 79 6.51 -12.45 16.42
N GLU A 80 7.71 -12.62 16.97
CA GLU A 80 7.96 -13.36 18.21
C GLU A 80 7.28 -12.68 19.41
N GLN A 81 7.40 -11.37 19.55
CA GLN A 81 6.72 -10.59 20.59
C GLN A 81 5.20 -10.80 20.54
N ARG A 82 4.59 -10.68 19.35
CA ARG A 82 3.15 -10.94 19.18
C ARG A 82 2.77 -12.39 19.53
N GLN A 83 3.62 -13.36 19.20
CA GLN A 83 3.37 -14.76 19.56
C GLN A 83 3.45 -14.98 21.06
N GLN A 84 4.46 -14.41 21.74
CA GLN A 84 4.61 -14.47 23.19
C GLN A 84 3.43 -13.81 23.91
N GLU A 85 3.01 -12.63 23.47
CA GLU A 85 1.80 -11.97 24.00
C GLU A 85 0.55 -12.82 23.82
N HIS A 86 0.38 -13.44 22.66
CA HIS A 86 -0.75 -14.32 22.40
C HIS A 86 -0.69 -15.59 23.28
N GLN A 87 0.49 -16.16 23.52
CA GLN A 87 0.67 -17.31 24.40
C GLN A 87 0.39 -16.95 25.86
N LYS A 88 0.87 -15.79 26.33
CA LYS A 88 0.55 -15.27 27.67
C LYS A 88 -0.96 -15.12 27.86
N LYS A 89 -1.67 -14.54 26.89
CA LYS A 89 -3.14 -14.41 26.90
C LYS A 89 -3.89 -15.74 26.82
N ARG A 90 -3.27 -16.79 26.28
CA ARG A 90 -3.83 -18.16 26.24
C ARG A 90 -3.55 -18.97 27.51
N ASN A 91 -2.69 -18.50 28.41
CA ASN A 91 -2.43 -19.20 29.66
C ASN A 91 -3.72 -19.17 30.51
N LEU A 92 -4.31 -20.36 30.71
CA LEU A 92 -5.56 -20.53 31.43
C LEU A 92 -5.49 -19.97 32.85
N GLN A 93 -4.31 -20.05 33.47
CA GLN A 93 -4.10 -19.58 34.84
C GLN A 93 -4.12 -18.04 34.92
N LEU A 94 -3.44 -17.37 33.98
CA LEU A 94 -3.51 -15.90 33.87
C LEU A 94 -4.93 -15.40 33.55
N PHE A 95 -5.70 -16.18 32.78
CA PHE A 95 -7.10 -15.87 32.51
C PHE A 95 -7.99 -16.02 33.75
N GLN A 96 -7.79 -17.10 34.53
CA GLN A 96 -8.50 -17.29 35.81
C GLN A 96 -8.17 -16.17 36.79
N ASP A 97 -6.88 -15.81 36.94
CA ASP A 97 -6.44 -14.73 37.80
C ASP A 97 -7.06 -13.37 37.40
N ASP A 98 -7.09 -13.05 36.09
CA ASP A 98 -7.71 -11.82 35.55
C ASP A 98 -9.22 -11.77 35.83
N VAL A 99 -9.94 -12.90 35.68
CA VAL A 99 -11.36 -12.99 36.04
C VAL A 99 -11.56 -12.73 37.54
N THR A 100 -10.75 -13.34 38.42
CA THR A 100 -10.86 -13.15 39.88
C THR A 100 -10.52 -11.73 40.33
N GLN A 101 -9.59 -11.05 39.66
CA GLN A 101 -9.30 -9.65 39.97
C GLN A 101 -10.47 -8.75 39.56
N ARG A 102 -11.04 -8.94 38.37
CA ARG A 102 -12.22 -8.16 37.92
C ARG A 102 -13.44 -8.35 38.80
N THR A 103 -13.68 -9.56 39.32
CA THR A 103 -14.79 -9.80 40.28
C THR A 103 -14.55 -9.05 41.59
N ARG A 104 -13.33 -9.11 42.14
CA ARG A 104 -12.95 -8.36 43.36
C ARG A 104 -13.07 -6.86 43.17
N GLU A 105 -12.58 -6.31 42.06
CA GLU A 105 -12.71 -4.89 41.75
C GLU A 105 -14.17 -4.44 41.63
N TYR A 106 -15.04 -5.29 41.09
CA TYR A 106 -16.47 -5.01 41.02
C TYR A 106 -17.09 -5.00 42.43
N GLU A 107 -16.79 -6.00 43.25
CA GLU A 107 -17.25 -6.08 44.65
C GLU A 107 -16.79 -4.88 45.47
N GLU A 108 -15.52 -4.48 45.36
CA GLU A 108 -14.98 -3.27 45.99
C GLU A 108 -15.72 -2.01 45.52
N LYS A 109 -15.92 -1.84 44.20
CA LYS A 109 -16.67 -0.69 43.66
C LYS A 109 -18.12 -0.67 44.15
N VAL A 110 -18.80 -1.81 44.20
CA VAL A 110 -20.17 -1.91 44.71
C VAL A 110 -20.22 -1.59 46.21
N SER A 111 -19.23 -2.03 46.98
CA SER A 111 -19.12 -1.75 48.42
C SER A 111 -18.86 -0.28 48.76
N ILE A 112 -18.22 0.45 47.84
CA ILE A 112 -17.89 1.88 47.99
C ILE A 112 -19.07 2.77 47.57
N ILE A 113 -20.06 2.25 46.81
CA ILE A 113 -21.27 3.02 46.47
C ILE A 113 -22.05 3.30 47.77
N PRO A 114 -22.26 4.58 48.14
CA PRO A 114 -23.03 4.89 49.33
C PRO A 114 -24.47 4.43 49.14
N LEU A 115 -24.94 3.51 50.00
CA LEU A 115 -26.37 3.22 50.14
C LEU A 115 -27.04 4.49 50.70
N HIS A 116 -27.49 5.38 49.82
CA HIS A 116 -28.30 6.55 50.17
C HIS A 116 -29.61 6.40 49.42
N LEU A 117 -30.62 5.79 50.04
CA LEU A 117 -32.05 5.92 49.74
C LEU A 117 -32.85 4.97 50.66
N THR A 118 -33.16 5.47 51.86
CA THR A 118 -34.37 5.15 52.64
C THR A 118 -34.81 6.43 53.33
#